data_AF-A0A432FCP8-F1
#
_entry.id   AF-A0A432FCP8-F1
#
_cell.length_a   1.000
_cell.length_b   1.000
_cell.length_c   1.000
_cell.angle_alpha   90.00
_cell.angle_beta   90.00
_cell.angle_gamma   90.00
#
_symmetry.space_group_name_H-M   'P 1'
#
loop_
_entity.id
_entity.type
_entity.pdbx_description
1 polymer ?
#
loop_
_entity_poly.entity_id
_entity_poly.type
_entity_poly.pdbx_seq_one_letter_code
_entity_poly.pdbx_strand_id
1 'polypeptide(L)'
;MGSVFAAAETKSQDAPEPPPGYKSKLEIMAAFGNGKLAIIDRDVPLPDGVVLERDIEYGNAGGHSLQLDLYRPAKITRPVPALLFIHGGAWKSGKRQ
;
A
#
# COMPACT_ATOMS: atom_id res chain seq x y z
N MET A 1 -4.39 31.20 -8.77
CA MET A 1 -3.02 30.93 -9.25
C MET A 1 -2.53 29.61 -8.68
N GLY A 2 -2.20 28.66 -9.56
CA GLY A 2 -1.56 27.38 -9.22
C GLY A 2 -2.52 26.21 -9.09
N SER A 3 -2.66 25.40 -10.15
CA SER A 3 -3.21 24.04 -10.04
C SER A 3 -2.28 23.22 -9.15
N VAL A 4 -2.80 22.66 -8.05
CA VAL A 4 -2.03 21.83 -7.10
C VAL A 4 -2.05 20.34 -7.46
N PHE A 5 -2.73 19.97 -8.55
CA PHE A 5 -2.72 18.61 -9.05
C PHE A 5 -1.55 18.47 -10.02
N ALA A 6 -0.40 18.05 -9.49
CA ALA A 6 0.57 17.36 -10.31
C ALA A 6 -0.14 16.12 -10.89
N ALA A 7 -0.06 15.92 -12.20
CA ALA A 7 -0.52 14.69 -12.81
C ALA A 7 0.17 13.54 -12.07
N ALA A 8 -0.61 12.69 -11.41
CA ALA A 8 -0.10 11.46 -10.84
C ALA A 8 0.36 10.60 -12.03
N GLU A 9 1.64 10.69 -12.39
CA GLU A 9 2.23 9.77 -13.34
C GLU A 9 2.09 8.36 -12.73
N THR A 10 1.24 7.54 -13.33
CA THR A 10 0.90 6.19 -12.86
C THR A 10 2.01 5.17 -13.15
N LYS A 11 3.13 5.60 -13.72
CA LYS A 11 4.30 4.75 -13.91
C LYS A 11 5.12 4.75 -12.62
N SER A 12 4.87 3.76 -11.77
CA SER A 12 5.86 3.32 -10.79
C SER A 12 7.16 3.05 -11.56
N GLN A 13 8.19 3.88 -11.34
CA GLN A 13 9.44 3.80 -12.10
C GLN A 13 10.15 2.44 -11.89
N ASP A 14 9.83 1.75 -10.79
CA ASP A 14 10.44 0.49 -10.36
C ASP A 14 9.48 -0.70 -10.41
N ALA A 15 8.36 -0.60 -11.15
CA ALA A 15 7.48 -1.75 -11.30
C ALA A 15 8.20 -2.90 -12.03
N PRO A 16 8.24 -4.13 -11.47
CA PRO A 16 8.82 -5.27 -12.15
C PRO A 16 8.01 -5.59 -13.41
N GLU A 17 8.66 -6.14 -14.43
CA GLU A 17 7.96 -6.61 -15.61
C GLU A 17 6.91 -7.66 -15.23
N PRO A 18 5.68 -7.55 -15.78
CA PRO A 18 4.64 -8.53 -15.48
C PRO A 18 5.11 -9.92 -15.93
N PRO A 19 4.95 -10.96 -15.09
CA PRO A 19 5.37 -12.30 -15.45
C PRO A 19 4.57 -12.82 -16.66
N PRO A 20 5.13 -13.78 -17.43
CA PRO A 20 4.38 -14.41 -18.52
C PRO A 20 3.12 -15.10 -17.97
N GLY A 21 2.05 -15.10 -18.77
CA GLY A 21 0.82 -15.80 -18.40
C GLY A 21 1.02 -17.31 -18.30
N TYR A 22 0.44 -17.93 -17.27
CA TYR A 22 0.51 -19.37 -17.02
C TYR A 22 -0.82 -20.05 -17.36
N LYS A 23 -0.77 -21.23 -17.97
CA LYS A 23 -1.97 -21.95 -18.46
C LYS A 23 -2.60 -22.85 -17.41
N SER A 24 -1.89 -23.13 -16.32
CA SER A 24 -2.38 -24.00 -15.25
C SER A 24 -1.77 -23.65 -13.90
N LYS A 25 -2.42 -24.08 -12.82
CA LYS A 25 -1.91 -23.95 -11.45
C LYS A 25 -0.56 -24.66 -11.26
N LEU A 26 -0.35 -25.80 -11.92
CA LEU A 26 0.92 -26.54 -11.82
C LEU A 26 2.08 -25.72 -12.37
N GLU A 27 1.87 -25.05 -13.50
CA GLU A 27 2.88 -24.22 -14.14
C GLU A 27 3.25 -23.01 -13.27
N ILE A 28 2.24 -22.39 -12.62
CA ILE A 28 2.46 -21.31 -11.64
C ILE A 28 3.31 -21.81 -10.47
N MET A 29 2.97 -22.96 -9.88
CA MET A 29 3.70 -23.51 -8.73
C MET A 29 5.12 -23.94 -9.09
N ALA A 30 5.31 -24.48 -10.30
CA ALA A 30 6.64 -24.79 -10.81
C ALA A 30 7.48 -23.51 -11.01
N ALA A 31 6.88 -22.45 -11.56
CA ALA A 31 7.53 -21.15 -11.73
C ALA A 31 7.89 -20.48 -10.40
N PHE A 32 7.05 -20.64 -9.37
CA PHE A 32 7.37 -20.24 -8.00
C PHE A 32 8.57 -21.02 -7.46
N GLY A 33 8.51 -22.37 -7.51
CA GLY A 33 9.54 -23.22 -6.93
C GLY A 33 10.92 -23.13 -7.62
N ASN A 34 10.94 -22.77 -8.90
CA ASN A 34 12.19 -22.57 -9.66
C ASN A 34 12.63 -21.10 -9.76
N GLY A 35 11.96 -20.18 -9.05
CA GLY A 35 12.33 -18.76 -8.98
C GLY A 35 12.03 -17.93 -10.23
N LYS A 36 11.30 -18.47 -11.22
CA LYS A 36 10.86 -17.71 -12.41
C LYS A 36 9.71 -16.74 -12.12
N LEU A 37 8.99 -16.95 -11.02
CA LEU A 37 7.98 -16.01 -10.52
C LEU A 37 8.61 -15.14 -9.43
N ALA A 38 8.85 -13.87 -9.73
CA ALA A 38 9.32 -12.90 -8.74
C ALA A 38 8.24 -12.65 -7.69
N ILE A 39 8.60 -12.82 -6.41
CA ILE A 39 7.72 -12.50 -5.29
C ILE A 39 7.95 -11.06 -4.91
N ILE A 40 6.87 -10.28 -4.95
CA ILE A 40 6.89 -8.89 -4.52
C ILE A 40 7.22 -8.87 -3.04
N ASP A 41 8.31 -8.19 -2.69
CA ASP A 41 8.61 -7.89 -1.30
C ASP A 41 7.55 -6.95 -0.75
N ARG A 42 7.01 -7.30 0.41
CA ARG A 42 6.00 -6.49 1.09
C ARG A 42 6.62 -5.55 2.11
N ASP A 43 7.90 -5.75 2.46
CA ASP A 43 8.64 -4.91 3.39
C ASP A 43 9.36 -3.79 2.63
N VAL A 44 8.58 -2.81 2.17
CA VAL A 44 9.11 -1.63 1.49
C VAL A 44 9.51 -0.58 2.55
N PRO A 45 10.75 -0.07 2.54
CA PRO A 45 11.17 0.96 3.48
C PRO A 45 10.35 2.24 3.29
N LEU A 46 10.12 2.96 4.39
CA LEU A 46 9.48 4.26 4.32
C LEU A 46 10.33 5.24 3.51
N PRO A 47 9.75 5.99 2.55
CA PRO A 47 10.46 7.03 1.84
C PRO A 47 10.98 8.13 2.77
N ASP A 48 12.09 8.75 2.40
CA ASP A 48 12.66 9.87 3.14
C ASP A 48 11.64 11.01 3.32
N GLY A 49 11.62 11.57 4.53
CA GLY A 49 10.72 12.67 4.87
C GLY A 49 9.26 12.28 5.13
N VAL A 50 8.93 10.99 5.12
CA VAL A 50 7.63 10.47 5.58
C VAL A 50 7.76 9.93 7.01
N VAL A 51 6.79 10.25 7.85
CA VAL A 51 6.64 9.69 9.20
C VAL A 51 5.40 8.80 9.21
N LEU A 52 5.55 7.63 9.82
CA LEU A 52 4.48 6.67 10.03
C LEU A 52 4.12 6.59 11.51
N GLU A 53 2.86 6.90 11.81
CA GLU A 53 2.27 6.70 13.13
C GLU A 53 1.26 5.56 13.04
N ARG A 54 1.49 4.47 13.78
CA ARG A 54 0.68 3.24 13.69
C ARG A 54 -0.37 3.14 14.79
N ASP A 55 -1.38 2.32 14.54
CA ASP A 55 -2.37 1.87 15.54
C ASP A 55 -3.16 3.04 16.19
N ILE A 56 -3.35 4.14 15.46
CA ILE A 56 -4.12 5.29 15.96
C ILE A 56 -5.59 4.90 16.01
N GLU A 57 -6.16 4.84 17.21
CA GLU A 57 -7.61 4.69 17.39
C GLU A 57 -8.33 5.95 16.93
N TYR A 58 -9.23 5.80 15.95
CA TYR A 58 -10.08 6.89 15.47
C TYR A 58 -11.54 6.75 15.92
N GLY A 59 -11.88 5.61 16.54
CA GLY A 59 -13.20 5.39 17.09
C GLY A 59 -13.32 4.05 17.79
N ASN A 60 -14.41 3.88 18.52
CA ASN A 60 -14.75 2.64 19.21
C ASN A 60 -16.18 2.24 18.84
N ALA A 61 -16.35 1.06 18.26
CA ALA A 61 -17.65 0.51 17.88
C ALA A 61 -17.98 -0.69 18.77
N GLY A 62 -18.73 -0.46 19.85
CA GLY A 62 -19.18 -1.53 20.74
C GLY A 62 -18.03 -2.28 21.42
N GLY A 63 -16.98 -1.57 21.84
CA GLY A 63 -15.78 -2.15 22.45
C GLY A 63 -14.68 -2.52 21.44
N HIS A 64 -14.98 -2.47 20.14
CA HIS A 64 -13.98 -2.69 19.10
C HIS A 64 -13.28 -1.38 18.74
N SER A 65 -11.98 -1.29 19.05
CA SER A 65 -11.10 -0.19 18.62
C SER A 65 -10.95 -0.21 17.10
N LEU A 66 -11.34 0.89 16.46
CA LEU A 66 -11.15 1.12 15.04
C LEU A 66 -9.87 1.93 14.87
N GLN A 67 -8.90 1.36 14.16
CA GLN A 67 -7.55 1.90 14.08
C GLN A 67 -7.12 2.21 12.64
N LEU A 68 -6.29 3.24 12.50
CA LEU A 68 -5.63 3.61 11.25
C LEU A 68 -4.12 3.73 11.45
N ASP A 69 -3.38 3.63 10.35
CA ASP A 69 -1.97 4.02 10.28
C ASP A 69 -1.89 5.33 9.49
N LEU A 70 -1.23 6.35 10.03
CA LEU A 70 -1.08 7.67 9.42
C LEU A 70 0.31 7.83 8.82
N TYR A 71 0.35 8.00 7.51
CA TYR A 71 1.54 8.40 6.77
C TYR A 71 1.45 9.89 6.49
N ARG A 72 2.44 10.65 6.94
CA ARG A 72 2.45 12.11 6.72
C ARG A 72 3.85 12.64 6.45
N PRO A 73 3.98 13.80 5.79
CA PRO A 73 5.24 14.52 5.73
C PRO A 73 5.78 14.80 7.15
N ALA A 74 7.08 14.64 7.35
CA ALA A 74 7.75 14.92 8.61
C ALA A 74 7.54 16.36 9.10
N LYS A 75 7.39 17.30 8.15
CA LYS A 75 7.15 18.73 8.43
C LYS A 75 5.88 19.19 7.71
N ILE A 76 4.92 19.71 8.47
CA ILE A 76 3.68 20.30 7.96
C ILE A 76 3.56 21.70 8.57
N THR A 77 3.55 22.74 7.74
CA THR A 77 3.45 24.15 8.18
C THR A 77 2.06 24.77 7.95
N ARG A 78 1.22 24.09 7.17
CA ARG A 78 -0.17 24.45 6.85
C ARG A 78 -0.96 23.19 6.54
N PRO A 79 -2.31 23.22 6.61
CA PRO A 79 -3.12 22.09 6.17
C PRO A 79 -2.79 21.65 4.74
N VAL A 80 -2.74 20.33 4.56
CA VAL A 80 -2.47 19.66 3.27
C VAL A 80 -3.64 18.73 2.94
N PRO A 81 -3.87 18.41 1.66
CA PRO A 81 -4.85 17.38 1.28
C PRO A 81 -4.52 16.04 1.93
N ALA A 82 -5.55 15.29 2.32
CA ALA A 82 -5.42 13.94 2.86
C ALA A 82 -5.92 12.90 1.85
N LEU A 83 -5.27 11.74 1.83
CA LEU A 83 -5.70 10.56 1.10
C LEU A 83 -6.15 9.50 2.11
N LEU A 84 -7.33 8.92 1.88
CA LEU A 84 -7.88 7.84 2.71
C LEU A 84 -7.84 6.53 1.93
N PHE A 85 -7.10 5.56 2.46
CA PHE A 85 -7.01 4.22 1.90
C PHE A 85 -7.87 3.26 2.72
N ILE A 86 -8.75 2.52 2.04
CA ILE A 86 -9.59 1.47 2.64
C ILE A 86 -9.18 0.15 1.98
N HIS A 87 -8.60 -0.76 2.76
CA HIS A 87 -8.10 -2.03 2.23
C HIS A 87 -9.25 -2.99 1.85
N GLY A 88 -8.96 -3.88 0.90
CA GLY A 88 -9.85 -4.98 0.51
C GLY A 88 -9.79 -6.17 1.48
N GLY A 89 -10.19 -7.34 0.98
CA GLY A 89 -10.25 -8.60 1.75
C GLY A 89 -11.67 -9.13 1.96
N ALA A 90 -12.55 -8.82 1.01
CA ALA A 90 -13.92 -9.33 0.90
C ALA A 90 -14.79 -9.09 2.16
N TRP A 91 -14.53 -7.99 2.88
CA TRP A 91 -15.18 -7.65 4.17
C TRP A 91 -15.04 -8.71 5.26
N LYS A 92 -14.18 -9.72 5.07
CA LYS A 92 -14.01 -10.84 5.97
C LYS A 92 -12.68 -10.78 6.71
N SER A 93 -11.67 -10.19 6.07
CA SER A 93 -10.30 -10.17 6.56
C SER A 93 -9.55 -8.99 5.96
N GLY A 94 -8.38 -8.69 6.51
CA GLY A 94 -7.51 -7.61 6.06
C GLY A 94 -6.96 -6.85 7.26
N LYS A 95 -5.86 -6.14 7.03
CA LYS A 95 -5.25 -5.25 8.00
C LYS A 95 -4.75 -4.02 7.24
N ARG A 96 -4.59 -2.92 7.96
CA ARG A 96 -4.18 -1.61 7.41
C ARG A 96 -2.68 -1.49 7.06
N GLN A 97 -1.90 -2.56 7.25
CA GLN A 97 -0.52 -2.70 6.81
C GLN A 97 -0.47 -3.57 5.56
#